data_AF-A0A1S6XX75-F1
#
_entry.id   AF-A0A1S6XX75-F1
#
_cell.length_a   1.000
_cell.length_b   1.000
_cell.length_c   1.000
_cell.angle_alpha   90.00
_cell.angle_beta   90.00
_cell.angle_gamma   90.00
#
_symmetry.space_group_name_H-M   'P 1'
#
loop_
_entity.id
_entity.type
_entity.pdbx_description
1 polymer ?
#
loop_
_entity_poly.entity_id
_entity_poly.type
_entity_poly.pdbx_seq_one_letter_code
_entity_poly.pdbx_strand_id
1 'polypeptide(L)'
;MGALILQVILCVFIVPVISSRPKLKFSGNAEILKEFIEPLILSCSLKSFNNETNEHLKVHIMFIQHETNGVISTLSKDQAVAVSADQSSTHAHGKIYNKDLQDSYLQVIWKNPKISESGKYFCLAYAKNSTGQDSVFQSTVTIKVLKPKADDLVQVLGQLLKRVDTLEQLLKGNETNFGGVTADDILISTTHKTPFTSCRDVNSSDERVVVTLASEQKVMCDTKTDGGGWIIFQRRIMGYVDFYRGWKEYRDGFGDYDIGEFYLGN
;
A
#
# COMPACT_ATOMS: atom_id res chain seq x y z
N MET A 1 58.62 -58.24 26.77
CA MET A 1 58.39 -57.88 25.34
C MET A 1 56.93 -58.20 25.03
N GLY A 2 56.10 -57.19 24.82
CA GLY A 2 54.67 -57.37 24.55
C GLY A 2 53.94 -56.04 24.69
N ALA A 3 54.07 -55.18 23.70
CA ALA A 3 53.28 -53.95 23.59
C ALA A 3 52.25 -54.16 22.47
N LEU A 4 50.98 -54.31 22.86
CA LEU A 4 49.86 -54.27 21.93
C LEU A 4 49.62 -52.82 21.48
N ILE A 5 49.53 -52.67 20.17
CA ILE A 5 49.29 -51.44 19.42
C ILE A 5 47.85 -50.98 19.69
N LEU A 6 47.68 -49.77 20.24
CA LEU A 6 46.40 -49.06 20.25
C LEU A 6 46.46 -47.96 19.17
N GLN A 7 45.80 -48.22 18.04
CA GLN A 7 45.72 -47.30 16.91
C GLN A 7 44.59 -46.29 17.21
N VAL A 8 44.98 -45.08 17.62
CA VAL A 8 44.03 -43.97 17.83
C VAL A 8 43.64 -43.41 16.46
N ILE A 9 42.42 -43.71 16.02
CA ILE A 9 41.78 -43.07 14.87
C ILE A 9 41.40 -41.65 15.29
N LEU A 10 42.15 -40.67 14.81
CA LEU A 10 41.79 -39.25 14.94
C LEU A 10 40.67 -38.96 13.93
N CYS A 11 39.41 -39.14 14.33
CA CYS A 11 38.27 -38.61 13.57
C CYS A 11 38.32 -37.07 13.63
N VAL A 12 38.86 -36.45 12.59
CA VAL A 12 38.69 -35.02 12.34
C VAL A 12 37.22 -34.80 12.00
N PHE A 13 36.41 -34.46 13.01
CA PHE A 13 35.09 -33.90 12.80
C PHE A 13 35.26 -32.52 12.16
N ILE A 14 35.17 -32.46 10.84
CA ILE A 14 34.91 -31.22 10.13
C ILE A 14 33.47 -30.85 10.48
N VAL A 15 33.30 -30.02 11.52
CA VAL A 15 32.05 -29.31 11.74
C VAL A 15 31.87 -28.39 10.54
N PRO A 16 30.83 -28.53 9.70
CA PRO A 16 30.58 -27.56 8.67
C PRO A 16 30.19 -26.25 9.37
N VAL A 17 31.11 -25.29 9.38
CA VAL A 17 30.80 -23.90 9.70
C VAL A 17 29.75 -23.46 8.68
N ILE A 18 28.50 -23.39 9.11
CA ILE A 18 27.41 -22.82 8.31
C ILE A 18 27.71 -21.33 8.19
N SER A 19 28.39 -20.93 7.12
CA SER A 19 28.57 -19.53 6.75
C SER A 19 27.33 -19.03 5.99
N SER A 20 26.54 -18.20 6.64
CA SER A 20 25.49 -17.35 6.06
C SER A 20 26.06 -16.07 5.43
N ARG A 21 26.50 -16.20 4.18
CA ARG A 21 26.81 -15.06 3.30
C ARG A 21 25.63 -14.08 3.19
N PRO A 22 25.86 -12.78 2.93
CA PRO A 22 24.78 -11.85 2.69
C PRO A 22 23.99 -12.33 1.46
N LYS A 23 22.70 -12.59 1.65
CA LYS A 23 21.81 -13.08 0.59
C LYS A 23 20.71 -12.07 0.34
N LEU A 24 20.54 -11.72 -0.92
CA LEU A 24 19.38 -10.98 -1.39
C LEU A 24 18.15 -11.85 -1.22
N LYS A 25 17.19 -11.39 -0.41
CA LYS A 25 15.92 -12.07 -0.25
C LYS A 25 14.96 -11.55 -1.31
N PHE A 26 14.46 -12.44 -2.15
CA PHE A 26 13.46 -12.11 -3.16
C PHE A 26 12.33 -13.12 -3.09
N SER A 27 11.11 -12.62 -2.96
CA SER A 27 9.91 -13.46 -2.79
C SER A 27 8.69 -12.82 -3.42
N GLY A 28 7.83 -13.64 -4.01
CA GLY A 28 6.44 -13.30 -4.29
C GLY A 28 5.54 -13.65 -3.11
N ASN A 29 4.36 -13.04 -3.03
CA ASN A 29 3.31 -13.45 -2.08
C ASN A 29 2.76 -14.86 -2.37
N ALA A 30 2.85 -15.33 -3.62
CA ALA A 30 2.51 -16.69 -4.02
C ALA A 30 3.31 -17.10 -5.27
N GLU A 31 3.52 -18.41 -5.45
CA GLU A 31 4.12 -18.97 -6.68
C GLU A 31 3.11 -19.08 -7.82
N ILE A 32 1.85 -19.36 -7.47
CA ILE A 32 0.75 -19.49 -8.41
C ILE A 32 -0.36 -18.55 -7.97
N LEU A 33 -0.79 -17.69 -8.88
CA LEU A 33 -1.84 -16.70 -8.67
C LEU A 33 -2.97 -16.91 -9.68
N LYS A 34 -4.16 -16.44 -9.33
CA LYS A 34 -5.31 -16.39 -10.24
C LYS A 34 -5.54 -14.95 -10.67
N GLU A 35 -5.64 -14.76 -11.97
CA GLU A 35 -5.91 -13.46 -12.58
C GLU A 35 -7.13 -12.78 -11.94
N PHE A 36 -7.03 -11.48 -11.65
CA PHE A 36 -8.09 -10.65 -11.05
C PHE A 36 -8.60 -11.04 -9.64
N ILE A 37 -8.07 -12.10 -9.03
CA ILE A 37 -8.49 -12.52 -7.68
C ILE A 37 -7.50 -12.03 -6.63
N GLU A 38 -6.22 -12.34 -6.83
CA GLU A 38 -5.17 -12.03 -5.86
C GLU A 38 -4.15 -11.06 -6.47
N PRO A 39 -3.71 -10.02 -5.73
CA PRO A 39 -2.66 -9.15 -6.21
C PRO A 39 -1.33 -9.91 -6.26
N LEU A 40 -0.47 -9.55 -7.21
CA LEU A 40 0.92 -10.00 -7.21
C LEU A 40 1.78 -8.98 -6.47
N ILE A 41 2.50 -9.44 -5.46
CA ILE A 41 3.43 -8.61 -4.68
C ILE A 41 4.80 -9.26 -4.74
N LEU A 42 5.74 -8.58 -5.38
CA LEU A 42 7.14 -8.97 -5.41
C LEU A 42 7.92 -8.12 -4.42
N SER A 43 8.60 -8.76 -3.48
CA SER A 43 9.37 -8.11 -2.43
C SER A 43 10.83 -8.52 -2.51
N CYS A 44 11.70 -7.54 -2.74
CA CYS A 44 13.14 -7.73 -2.75
C CYS A 44 13.80 -6.95 -1.61
N SER A 45 14.60 -7.60 -0.79
CA SER A 45 15.32 -6.96 0.31
C SER A 45 16.76 -7.44 0.45
N LEU A 46 17.67 -6.51 0.75
CA LEU A 46 19.07 -6.79 1.07
C LEU A 46 19.42 -6.17 2.43
N LYS A 47 20.00 -6.99 3.30
CA LYS A 47 20.56 -6.55 4.58
C LYS A 47 21.82 -5.73 4.36
N SER A 48 21.88 -4.56 4.98
CA SER A 48 23.06 -3.68 4.92
C SER A 48 24.23 -4.21 5.74
N PHE A 49 23.96 -5.00 6.79
CA PHE A 49 25.01 -5.52 7.66
C PHE A 49 25.08 -7.05 7.60
N ASN A 50 26.29 -7.57 7.42
CA ASN A 50 26.57 -8.99 7.52
C ASN A 50 27.35 -9.30 8.81
N ASN A 51 26.65 -9.83 9.80
CA ASN A 51 27.22 -10.22 11.11
C ASN A 51 28.43 -11.16 10.97
N GLU A 52 28.56 -11.92 9.88
CA GLU A 52 29.65 -12.90 9.72
C GLU A 52 30.97 -12.30 9.26
N THR A 53 30.91 -11.19 8.53
CA THR A 53 32.11 -10.56 7.95
C THR A 53 32.46 -9.24 8.63
N ASN A 54 31.59 -8.76 9.54
CA ASN A 54 31.69 -7.41 10.10
C ASN A 54 31.81 -6.33 9.01
N GLU A 55 31.23 -6.61 7.83
CA GLU A 55 31.23 -5.73 6.67
C GLU A 55 29.86 -5.09 6.47
N HIS A 56 29.89 -3.80 6.14
CA HIS A 56 28.71 -3.02 5.80
C HIS A 56 28.60 -2.88 4.29
N LEU A 57 27.47 -3.33 3.76
CA LEU A 57 27.06 -3.16 2.37
C LEU A 57 26.19 -1.92 2.24
N LYS A 58 26.62 -1.00 1.37
CA LYS A 58 25.86 0.18 0.97
C LYS A 58 25.23 -0.08 -0.38
N VAL A 59 23.92 -0.29 -0.40
CA VAL A 59 23.16 -0.46 -1.64
C VAL A 59 23.08 0.87 -2.37
N HIS A 60 23.34 0.87 -3.67
CA HIS A 60 23.27 2.06 -4.51
C HIS A 60 22.12 1.99 -5.51
N ILE A 61 21.85 0.77 -6.03
CA ILE A 61 20.79 0.53 -7.01
C ILE A 61 20.14 -0.82 -6.70
N MET A 62 18.81 -0.86 -6.75
CA MET A 62 18.02 -2.09 -6.79
C MET A 62 17.05 -2.02 -7.95
N PHE A 63 16.80 -3.14 -8.62
CA PHE A 63 15.76 -3.20 -9.63
C PHE A 63 15.18 -4.61 -9.72
N ILE A 64 13.93 -4.65 -10.18
CA ILE A 64 13.20 -5.87 -10.50
C ILE A 64 12.96 -5.87 -12.00
N GLN A 65 13.26 -6.99 -12.65
CA GLN A 65 13.02 -7.19 -14.08
C GLN A 65 12.31 -8.51 -14.35
N HIS A 66 11.52 -8.53 -15.42
CA HIS A 66 10.91 -9.72 -15.99
C HIS A 66 11.75 -10.26 -17.14
N GLU A 67 11.76 -11.58 -17.33
CA GLU A 67 12.51 -12.22 -18.42
C GLU A 67 12.13 -11.71 -19.83
N THR A 68 10.86 -11.37 -20.06
CA THR A 68 10.39 -10.83 -21.36
C THR A 68 10.02 -9.36 -21.34
N ASN A 69 9.58 -8.82 -20.19
CA ASN A 69 9.04 -7.46 -20.11
C ASN A 69 10.12 -6.45 -19.71
N GLY A 70 11.36 -6.90 -19.52
CA GLY A 70 12.49 -6.05 -19.16
C GLY A 70 12.39 -5.50 -17.74
N VAL A 71 12.98 -4.32 -17.51
CA VAL A 71 13.01 -3.67 -16.19
C VAL A 71 11.63 -3.16 -15.83
N ILE A 72 11.11 -3.62 -14.69
CA ILE A 72 9.79 -3.24 -14.17
C ILE A 72 9.91 -2.02 -13.28
N SER A 73 10.85 -2.06 -12.35
CA SER A 73 11.04 -0.96 -11.40
C SER A 73 12.49 -0.87 -10.97
N THR A 74 12.94 0.37 -10.80
CA THR A 74 14.29 0.71 -10.36
C THR A 74 14.23 1.69 -9.20
N LEU A 75 15.11 1.49 -8.23
CA LEU A 75 15.34 2.39 -7.12
C LEU A 75 16.84 2.65 -7.03
N SER A 76 17.22 3.93 -7.03
CA SER A 76 18.59 4.37 -6.79
C SER A 76 18.65 5.19 -5.51
N LYS A 77 19.84 5.31 -4.92
CA LYS A 77 20.05 5.89 -3.58
C LYS A 77 19.44 7.29 -3.41
N ASP A 78 19.45 8.09 -4.47
CA ASP A 78 19.06 9.51 -4.44
C ASP A 78 17.80 9.80 -5.30
N GLN A 79 17.12 8.77 -5.82
CA GLN A 79 15.91 8.93 -6.63
C GLN A 79 14.73 8.19 -6.02
N ALA A 80 13.54 8.74 -6.21
CA ALA A 80 12.31 8.01 -5.92
C ALA A 80 12.20 6.76 -6.79
N VAL A 81 11.41 5.78 -6.33
CA VAL A 81 11.16 4.57 -7.10
C VAL A 81 10.54 4.92 -8.43
N ALA A 82 11.19 4.52 -9.52
CA ALA A 82 10.66 4.63 -10.87
C ALA A 82 10.05 3.28 -11.28
N VAL A 83 8.88 3.33 -11.91
CA VAL A 83 8.25 2.20 -12.58
C VAL A 83 8.35 2.45 -14.09
N SER A 84 8.58 1.40 -14.88
CA SER A 84 8.57 1.56 -16.33
C SER A 84 7.18 2.04 -16.78
N ALA A 85 7.16 2.99 -17.71
CA ALA A 85 5.94 3.73 -18.10
C ALA A 85 4.82 2.86 -18.71
N ASP A 86 5.10 1.58 -18.99
CA ASP A 86 4.24 0.69 -19.77
C ASP A 86 3.22 -0.11 -18.91
N GLN A 87 3.17 0.13 -17.59
CA GLN A 87 2.35 -0.67 -16.68
C GLN A 87 1.46 0.21 -15.79
N SER A 88 0.29 0.61 -16.29
CA SER A 88 -0.66 1.46 -15.56
C SER A 88 -1.31 0.79 -14.33
N SER A 89 -1.16 -0.53 -14.17
CA SER A 89 -1.69 -1.31 -13.04
C SER A 89 -0.66 -1.59 -11.94
N THR A 90 0.58 -1.13 -12.09
CA THR A 90 1.66 -1.35 -11.13
C THR A 90 1.94 -0.14 -10.28
N HIS A 91 2.17 -0.43 -9.00
CA HIS A 91 2.71 0.52 -8.06
C HIS A 91 3.97 -0.08 -7.44
N ALA A 92 5.02 0.72 -7.36
CA ALA A 92 6.25 0.31 -6.69
C ALA A 92 6.61 1.30 -5.60
N HIS A 93 7.18 0.78 -4.53
CA HIS A 93 7.74 1.58 -3.46
C HIS A 93 8.95 0.85 -2.88
N GLY A 94 9.80 1.59 -2.20
CA GLY A 94 11.07 1.06 -1.77
C GLY A 94 11.92 2.15 -1.17
N LYS A 95 12.95 1.71 -0.44
CA LYS A 95 13.88 2.61 0.21
C LYS A 95 15.23 1.95 0.34
N ILE A 96 16.26 2.69 -0.01
CA ILE A 96 17.65 2.32 0.23
C ILE A 96 18.06 2.90 1.58
N TYR A 97 18.47 2.01 2.49
CA TYR A 97 18.91 2.36 3.83
C TYR A 97 20.43 2.19 3.94
N ASN A 98 21.07 3.14 4.64
CA ASN A 98 22.49 3.09 4.99
C ASN A 98 22.70 2.68 6.45
N LYS A 99 21.70 2.04 7.10
CA LYS A 99 21.72 1.68 8.52
C LYS A 99 21.75 0.17 8.69
N ASP A 100 22.46 -0.28 9.71
CA ASP A 100 22.79 -1.69 9.92
C ASP A 100 21.59 -2.58 10.30
N LEU A 101 20.52 -1.96 10.80
CA LEU A 101 19.30 -2.64 11.23
C LEU A 101 18.14 -2.51 10.24
N GLN A 102 18.33 -1.83 9.11
CA GLN A 102 17.27 -1.60 8.13
C GLN A 102 17.67 -2.14 6.76
N ASP A 103 16.89 -3.12 6.29
CA ASP A 103 17.08 -3.73 4.99
C ASP A 103 16.67 -2.74 3.91
N SER A 104 17.57 -2.52 2.95
CA SER A 104 17.19 -1.83 1.71
C SER A 104 16.21 -2.72 0.97
N TYR A 105 15.10 -2.15 0.51
CA TYR A 105 14.05 -2.95 -0.12
C TYR A 105 13.40 -2.23 -1.30
N LEU A 106 12.87 -3.04 -2.21
CA LEU A 106 12.06 -2.64 -3.35
C LEU A 106 10.88 -3.61 -3.43
N GLN A 107 9.67 -3.08 -3.41
CA GLN A 107 8.42 -3.82 -3.54
C GLN A 107 7.65 -3.31 -4.76
N VAL A 108 7.18 -4.25 -5.58
CA VAL A 108 6.31 -3.96 -6.73
C VAL A 108 4.99 -4.72 -6.54
N ILE A 109 3.88 -4.02 -6.75
CA ILE A 109 2.53 -4.50 -6.53
C ILE A 109 1.75 -4.34 -7.83
N TRP A 110 1.18 -5.45 -8.31
CA TRP A 110 0.15 -5.45 -9.35
C TRP A 110 -1.19 -5.65 -8.67
N LYS A 111 -2.08 -4.67 -8.80
CA LYS A 111 -3.44 -4.77 -8.24
C LYS A 111 -4.25 -5.88 -8.94
N ASN A 112 -4.13 -5.93 -10.27
CA ASN A 112 -4.84 -6.87 -11.13
C ASN A 112 -3.82 -7.54 -12.06
N PRO A 113 -3.13 -8.60 -11.59
CA PRO A 113 -2.10 -9.22 -12.40
C PRO A 113 -2.71 -9.96 -13.59
N LYS A 114 -2.02 -9.93 -14.73
CA LYS A 114 -2.46 -10.57 -15.99
C LYS A 114 -1.69 -11.86 -16.26
N ILE A 115 -2.25 -12.75 -17.08
CA ILE A 115 -1.54 -13.98 -17.49
C ILE A 115 -0.20 -13.68 -18.16
N SER A 116 -0.11 -12.57 -18.91
CA SER A 116 1.10 -12.07 -19.56
C SER A 116 2.22 -11.65 -18.59
N GLU A 117 1.91 -11.56 -17.29
CA GLU A 117 2.87 -11.29 -16.22
C GLU A 117 3.36 -12.60 -15.56
N SER A 118 2.98 -13.76 -16.10
CA SER A 118 3.64 -15.02 -15.74
C SER A 118 5.06 -15.05 -16.29
N GLY A 119 5.98 -15.58 -15.50
CA GLY A 119 7.35 -15.80 -15.92
C GLY A 119 8.34 -15.71 -14.77
N LYS A 120 9.61 -15.64 -15.14
CA LYS A 120 10.72 -15.46 -14.22
C LYS A 120 10.98 -13.98 -13.98
N TYR A 121 11.03 -13.65 -12.70
CA TYR A 121 11.40 -12.35 -12.21
C TYR A 121 12.76 -12.43 -11.57
N PHE A 122 13.56 -11.39 -11.76
CA PHE A 122 14.88 -11.26 -11.18
C PHE A 122 14.91 -9.99 -10.35
N CYS A 123 15.37 -10.09 -9.11
CA CYS A 123 15.82 -8.94 -8.37
C CYS A 123 17.33 -8.88 -8.40
N LEU A 124 17.86 -7.70 -8.69
CA LEU A 124 19.28 -7.39 -8.66
C LEU A 124 19.52 -6.20 -7.73
N ALA A 125 20.58 -6.30 -6.93
CA ALA A 125 21.03 -5.25 -6.04
C ALA A 125 22.53 -5.02 -6.22
N TYR A 126 22.89 -3.78 -6.54
CA TYR A 126 24.27 -3.32 -6.59
C TYR A 126 24.61 -2.65 -5.26
N ALA A 127 25.60 -3.21 -4.56
CA ALA A 127 26.08 -2.69 -3.30
C ALA A 127 27.59 -2.53 -3.32
N LYS A 128 28.10 -1.62 -2.48
CA LYS A 128 29.53 -1.49 -2.21
C LYS A 128 29.79 -1.92 -0.77
N ASN A 129 30.82 -2.72 -0.54
CA ASN A 129 31.25 -3.05 0.82
C ASN A 129 32.02 -1.87 1.46
N SER A 130 32.49 -2.06 2.69
CA SER A 130 33.23 -1.06 3.47
C SER A 130 34.55 -0.63 2.80
N THR A 131 35.16 -1.49 1.98
CA THR A 131 36.39 -1.20 1.23
C THR A 131 36.12 -0.50 -0.10
N GLY A 132 34.84 -0.27 -0.45
CA GLY A 132 34.42 0.37 -1.69
C GLY A 132 34.35 -0.57 -2.90
N GLN A 133 34.54 -1.87 -2.70
CA GLN A 133 34.44 -2.89 -3.73
C GLN A 133 32.98 -3.13 -4.11
N ASP A 134 32.72 -3.14 -5.41
CA ASP A 134 31.40 -3.43 -5.96
C ASP A 134 31.03 -4.91 -5.76
N SER A 135 29.81 -5.14 -5.32
CA SER A 135 29.18 -6.44 -5.11
C SER A 135 27.81 -6.45 -5.75
N VAL A 136 27.53 -7.49 -6.54
CA VAL A 136 26.24 -7.70 -7.20
C VAL A 136 25.55 -8.87 -6.56
N PHE A 137 24.34 -8.65 -6.08
CA PHE A 137 23.48 -9.71 -5.58
C PHE A 137 22.30 -9.91 -6.51
N GLN A 138 21.95 -11.16 -6.76
CA GLN A 138 20.83 -11.53 -7.61
C GLN A 138 20.04 -12.66 -6.97
N SER A 139 18.73 -12.60 -7.11
CA SER A 139 17.81 -13.67 -6.72
C SER A 139 16.63 -13.70 -7.68
N THR A 140 16.01 -14.87 -7.83
CA THR A 140 15.01 -15.13 -8.86
C THR A 140 13.78 -15.77 -8.25
N VAL A 141 12.59 -15.39 -8.71
CA VAL A 141 11.33 -16.07 -8.40
C VAL A 141 10.57 -16.34 -9.70
N THR A 142 9.82 -17.43 -9.75
CA THR A 142 8.94 -17.74 -10.88
C THR A 142 7.50 -17.58 -10.44
N ILE A 143 6.72 -16.81 -11.19
CA ILE A 143 5.31 -16.57 -10.91
C ILE A 143 4.49 -17.15 -12.06
N LYS A 144 3.43 -17.87 -11.71
CA LYS A 144 2.46 -18.39 -12.69
C LYS A 144 1.08 -17.79 -12.43
N VAL A 145 0.61 -16.96 -13.33
CA VAL A 145 -0.74 -16.41 -13.31
C VAL A 145 -1.65 -17.29 -14.17
N LEU A 146 -2.69 -17.84 -13.57
CA LEU A 146 -3.66 -18.71 -14.21
C LEU A 146 -5.00 -17.99 -14.37
N LYS A 147 -5.76 -18.41 -15.39
CA LYS A 147 -7.18 -18.04 -15.46
C LYS A 147 -7.92 -18.65 -14.27
N PRO A 148 -8.82 -17.89 -13.62
CA PRO A 148 -9.67 -18.42 -12.57
C PRO A 148 -10.62 -19.48 -13.13
N LYS A 149 -10.88 -20.53 -12.35
CA LYS A 149 -11.90 -21.54 -12.65
C LYS A 149 -13.23 -21.14 -12.01
N ALA A 150 -14.31 -21.82 -12.40
CA ALA A 150 -15.63 -21.61 -11.82
C ALA A 150 -15.62 -21.70 -10.29
N ASP A 151 -14.95 -22.70 -9.71
CA ASP A 151 -14.87 -22.88 -8.25
C ASP A 151 -14.20 -21.69 -7.55
N ASP A 152 -13.18 -21.10 -8.18
CA ASP A 152 -12.48 -19.92 -7.67
C ASP A 152 -13.40 -18.70 -7.67
N LEU A 153 -14.21 -18.56 -8.73
CA LEU A 153 -15.20 -17.50 -8.84
C LEU A 153 -16.34 -17.67 -7.82
N VAL A 154 -16.75 -18.90 -7.53
CA VAL A 154 -17.75 -19.20 -6.48
C VAL A 154 -17.23 -18.77 -5.12
N GLN A 155 -15.94 -18.97 -4.82
CA GLN A 155 -15.35 -18.50 -3.57
C GLN A 155 -15.38 -16.97 -3.47
N VAL A 156 -15.00 -16.26 -4.54
CA VAL A 156 -15.04 -14.79 -4.58
C VAL A 156 -16.47 -14.29 -4.45
N LEU A 157 -17.42 -14.89 -5.16
CA LEU A 157 -18.84 -14.56 -5.06
C LEU A 157 -19.36 -14.76 -3.64
N GLY A 158 -18.97 -15.86 -2.98
CA GLY A 158 -19.30 -16.10 -1.57
C GLY A 158 -18.73 -15.05 -0.62
N GLN A 159 -17.50 -14.57 -0.86
CA GLN A 159 -16.93 -13.47 -0.07
C GLN A 159 -17.66 -12.15 -0.31
N LEU A 160 -18.05 -11.87 -1.56
CA LEU A 160 -18.83 -10.68 -1.91
C LEU A 160 -20.22 -10.72 -1.29
N LEU A 161 -20.92 -11.85 -1.36
CA LEU A 161 -22.22 -12.04 -0.71
C LEU A 161 -22.13 -11.80 0.80
N LYS A 162 -21.12 -12.35 1.47
CA LYS A 162 -20.90 -12.07 2.91
C LYS A 162 -20.67 -10.59 3.20
N ARG A 163 -19.94 -9.88 2.33
CA ARG A 163 -19.76 -8.42 2.47
C ARG A 163 -21.07 -7.68 2.26
N VAL A 164 -21.90 -8.09 1.30
CA VAL A 164 -23.24 -7.54 1.09
C VAL A 164 -24.10 -7.76 2.34
N ASP A 165 -24.14 -8.98 2.89
CA ASP A 165 -24.87 -9.27 4.13
C ASP A 165 -24.39 -8.40 5.30
N THR A 166 -23.07 -8.21 5.41
CA THR A 166 -22.47 -7.37 6.44
C THR A 166 -22.87 -5.90 6.25
N LEU A 167 -22.87 -5.40 5.01
CA LEU A 167 -23.31 -4.05 4.69
C LEU A 167 -24.81 -3.87 4.97
N GLU A 168 -25.65 -4.84 4.62
CA GLU A 168 -27.07 -4.83 4.96
C GLU A 168 -27.31 -4.78 6.46
N GLN A 169 -26.53 -5.52 7.25
CA GLN A 169 -26.60 -5.47 8.72
C GLN A 169 -26.17 -4.11 9.27
N LEU A 170 -25.13 -3.48 8.71
CA LEU A 170 -24.73 -2.12 9.08
C LEU A 170 -25.81 -1.09 8.75
N LEU A 171 -26.48 -1.22 7.59
CA LEU A 171 -27.59 -0.34 7.21
C LEU A 171 -28.79 -0.50 8.14
N LYS A 172 -29.20 -1.74 8.47
CA LYS A 172 -30.28 -2.00 9.43
C LYS A 172 -29.95 -1.51 10.85
N GLY A 173 -28.69 -1.64 11.27
CA GLY A 173 -28.22 -1.10 12.55
C GLY A 173 -28.30 0.43 12.63
N ASN A 174 -28.05 1.12 11.52
CA ASN A 174 -28.20 2.57 11.44
C ASN A 174 -29.67 3.03 11.48
N GLU A 175 -30.61 2.25 10.92
CA GLU A 175 -32.05 2.55 11.05
C GLU A 175 -32.52 2.43 12.51
N THR A 176 -32.02 1.46 13.28
CA THR A 176 -32.36 1.32 14.71
C THR A 176 -31.77 2.40 15.63
N ASN A 177 -30.79 3.17 15.15
CA ASN A 177 -30.25 4.34 15.87
C ASN A 177 -30.96 5.65 15.50
N PHE A 178 -31.83 5.65 14.50
CA PHE A 178 -32.84 6.68 14.30
C PHE A 178 -34.14 6.25 14.98
N GLY A 179 -34.12 6.22 16.31
CA GLY A 179 -35.34 6.18 17.10
C GLY A 179 -36.20 7.39 16.76
N GLY A 180 -37.26 7.14 15.97
CA GLY A 180 -38.40 8.01 15.68
C GLY A 180 -38.19 9.51 15.85
N VAL A 181 -37.85 10.20 14.76
CA VAL A 181 -38.15 11.63 14.65
C VAL A 181 -39.68 11.73 14.59
N THR A 182 -40.28 12.26 15.66
CA THR A 182 -41.74 12.46 15.72
C THR A 182 -42.10 13.76 15.00
N ALA A 183 -43.35 13.90 14.57
CA ALA A 183 -43.81 15.13 13.92
C ALA A 183 -43.63 16.38 14.81
N ASP A 184 -43.50 16.20 16.13
CA ASP A 184 -43.22 17.26 17.09
C ASP A 184 -41.76 17.76 17.04
N ASP A 185 -40.82 16.94 16.53
CA ASP A 185 -39.42 17.34 16.28
C ASP A 185 -39.26 18.16 14.98
N ILE A 186 -40.25 18.12 14.09
CA ILE A 186 -40.28 18.92 12.84
C ILE A 186 -40.66 20.38 13.14
N LEU A 187 -41.17 20.69 14.33
CA LEU A 187 -41.63 22.04 14.70
C LEU A 187 -40.58 22.86 15.49
N ILE A 188 -39.29 22.73 15.18
CA ILE A 188 -38.28 23.72 15.60
C ILE A 188 -37.29 24.03 14.47
N SER A 189 -37.75 24.69 13.40
CA SER A 189 -36.91 25.66 12.64
C SER A 189 -37.69 26.31 11.49
N THR A 190 -38.86 26.87 11.75
CA THR A 190 -39.41 27.97 10.93
C THR A 190 -39.27 29.32 11.63
N THR A 191 -38.25 29.45 12.49
CA THR A 191 -37.72 30.76 12.83
C THR A 191 -36.72 31.13 11.74
N HIS A 192 -36.95 32.26 11.07
CA HIS A 192 -36.04 32.88 10.12
C HIS A 192 -34.62 33.02 10.72
N LYS A 193 -33.79 31.98 10.63
CA LYS A 193 -32.34 32.09 10.81
C LYS A 193 -31.81 32.68 9.53
N THR A 194 -31.23 33.88 9.64
CA THR A 194 -30.42 34.49 8.58
C THR A 194 -29.46 33.43 8.03
N PRO A 195 -29.38 33.25 6.71
CA PRO A 195 -28.50 32.24 6.12
C PRO A 195 -27.05 32.53 6.53
N PHE A 196 -26.29 31.47 6.85
CA PHE A 196 -24.90 31.60 7.27
C PHE A 196 -24.09 32.28 6.16
N THR A 197 -23.38 33.35 6.49
CA THR A 197 -22.47 34.01 5.55
C THR A 197 -21.14 33.28 5.44
N SER A 198 -20.71 32.62 6.51
CA SER A 198 -19.44 31.88 6.57
C SER A 198 -19.51 30.74 7.59
N CYS A 199 -18.54 29.81 7.55
CA CYS A 199 -18.41 28.77 8.56
C CYS A 199 -18.14 29.33 9.97
N ARG A 200 -17.64 30.57 10.10
CA ARG A 200 -17.42 31.21 11.41
C ARG A 200 -18.74 31.47 12.15
N ASP A 201 -19.83 31.63 11.42
CA ASP A 201 -21.16 31.89 11.98
C ASP A 201 -21.91 30.58 12.32
N VAL A 202 -21.34 29.43 11.95
CA VAL A 202 -21.94 28.12 12.13
C VAL A 202 -21.66 27.61 13.54
N ASN A 203 -22.72 27.49 14.33
CA ASN A 203 -22.67 26.86 15.65
C ASN A 203 -23.28 25.46 15.58
N SER A 204 -22.46 24.42 15.75
CA SER A 204 -22.88 23.01 15.76
C SER A 204 -22.22 22.24 16.90
N SER A 205 -22.90 21.20 17.39
CA SER A 205 -22.32 20.19 18.28
C SER A 205 -21.30 19.32 17.56
N ASP A 206 -21.51 19.06 16.27
CA ASP A 206 -20.68 18.16 15.47
C ASP A 206 -19.34 18.79 15.12
N GLU A 207 -18.28 17.98 15.08
CA GLU A 207 -16.93 18.43 14.68
C GLU A 207 -16.95 19.02 13.26
N ARG A 208 -17.66 18.34 12.35
CA ARG A 208 -17.80 18.75 10.95
C ARG A 208 -19.25 18.67 10.54
N VAL A 209 -19.76 19.75 9.95
CA VAL A 209 -21.16 19.87 9.53
C VAL A 209 -21.23 20.44 8.11
N VAL A 210 -22.20 19.97 7.33
CA VAL A 210 -22.45 20.48 5.98
C VAL A 210 -23.58 21.51 6.04
N VAL A 211 -23.35 22.70 5.50
CA VAL A 211 -24.31 23.80 5.49
C VAL A 211 -24.42 24.41 4.09
N THR A 212 -25.53 25.10 3.83
CA THR A 212 -25.68 25.95 2.65
C THR A 212 -25.49 27.40 3.08
N LEU A 213 -24.52 28.08 2.49
CA LEU A 213 -24.25 29.49 2.76
C LEU A 213 -25.27 30.40 2.08
N ALA A 214 -25.30 31.68 2.45
CA ALA A 214 -26.10 32.71 1.79
C ALA A 214 -25.78 32.87 0.29
N SER A 215 -24.60 32.41 -0.16
CA SER A 215 -24.22 32.31 -1.57
C SER A 215 -24.84 31.11 -2.31
N GLU A 216 -25.71 30.34 -1.65
CA GLU A 216 -26.27 29.07 -2.12
C GLU A 216 -25.23 27.95 -2.30
N GLN A 217 -23.98 28.18 -1.91
CA GLN A 217 -22.93 27.17 -1.95
C GLN A 217 -23.03 26.22 -0.76
N LYS A 218 -23.09 24.92 -1.04
CA LYS A 218 -22.99 23.85 -0.04
C LYS A 218 -21.52 23.69 0.34
N VAL A 219 -21.19 23.73 1.63
CA VAL A 219 -19.82 23.63 2.16
C VAL A 219 -19.77 22.75 3.41
N MET A 220 -18.63 22.14 3.68
CA MET A 220 -18.36 21.47 4.96
C MET A 220 -17.56 22.41 5.87
N CYS A 221 -18.11 22.68 7.05
CA CYS A 221 -17.49 23.51 8.08
C CYS A 221 -16.86 22.64 9.16
N ASP A 222 -15.62 22.93 9.55
CA ASP A 222 -15.02 22.46 10.81
C ASP A 222 -15.33 23.47 11.91
N THR A 223 -16.04 23.03 12.95
CA THR A 223 -16.51 23.91 14.04
C THR A 223 -15.67 23.81 15.31
N LYS A 224 -14.63 22.95 15.34
CA LYS A 224 -13.88 22.64 16.57
C LYS A 224 -12.38 22.87 16.43
N THR A 225 -11.78 22.48 15.31
CA THR A 225 -10.32 22.57 15.12
C THR A 225 -9.88 24.03 15.13
N ASP A 226 -8.87 24.37 15.96
CA ASP A 226 -8.31 25.71 16.10
C ASP A 226 -9.35 26.82 16.33
N GLY A 227 -10.38 26.52 17.13
CA GLY A 227 -11.46 27.46 17.44
C GLY A 227 -12.59 27.49 16.41
N GLY A 228 -12.55 26.61 15.40
CA GLY A 228 -13.60 26.41 14.41
C GLY A 228 -13.72 27.55 13.39
N GLY A 229 -14.73 27.43 12.55
CA GLY A 229 -15.04 28.41 11.51
C GLY A 229 -14.33 28.18 10.18
N TRP A 230 -13.79 26.98 9.97
CA TRP A 230 -13.04 26.65 8.76
C TRP A 230 -13.93 26.06 7.68
N ILE A 231 -13.82 26.57 6.46
CA ILE A 231 -14.34 25.89 5.27
C ILE A 231 -13.33 24.82 4.88
N ILE A 232 -13.77 23.57 4.84
CA ILE A 232 -12.99 22.47 4.26
C ILE A 232 -13.21 22.50 2.75
N PHE A 233 -12.20 22.93 1.99
CA PHE A 233 -12.27 22.97 0.53
C PHE A 233 -11.86 21.63 -0.12
N GLN A 234 -11.15 20.77 0.61
CA GLN A 234 -10.68 19.47 0.12
C GLN A 234 -10.56 18.48 1.28
N ARG A 235 -11.05 17.24 1.12
CA ARG A 235 -10.89 16.17 2.12
C ARG A 235 -10.58 14.82 1.48
N ARG A 236 -9.57 14.09 2.02
CA ARG A 236 -9.23 12.69 1.69
C ARG A 236 -9.35 11.84 2.95
N ILE A 237 -9.90 10.64 2.83
CA ILE A 237 -10.04 9.69 3.94
C ILE A 237 -9.70 8.26 3.48
N MET A 238 -10.45 7.71 2.52
CA MET A 238 -10.45 6.28 2.16
C MET A 238 -10.09 6.00 0.70
N GLY A 239 -10.00 7.02 -0.16
CA GLY A 239 -9.67 6.88 -1.58
C GLY A 239 -10.83 6.37 -2.44
N TYR A 240 -12.08 6.62 -2.05
CA TYR A 240 -13.28 6.31 -2.84
C TYR A 240 -13.50 7.30 -3.98
N VAL A 241 -13.07 8.55 -3.81
CA VAL A 241 -13.14 9.56 -4.86
C VAL A 241 -11.81 9.62 -5.60
N ASP A 242 -11.86 9.47 -6.93
CA ASP A 242 -10.71 9.70 -7.80
C ASP A 242 -10.39 11.20 -7.88
N PHE A 243 -9.15 11.57 -7.62
CA PHE A 243 -8.62 12.93 -7.73
C PHE A 243 -7.79 13.15 -9.01
N TYR A 244 -7.60 12.12 -9.84
CA TYR A 244 -6.96 12.28 -11.14
C TYR A 244 -7.99 12.75 -12.18
N ARG A 245 -8.34 14.03 -12.10
CA ARG A 245 -9.48 14.65 -12.79
C ARG A 245 -9.03 15.74 -13.78
N GLY A 246 -9.90 16.05 -14.75
CA GLY A 246 -9.65 17.14 -15.69
C GLY A 246 -9.91 18.53 -15.09
N TRP A 247 -9.45 19.59 -15.76
CA TRP A 247 -9.62 20.98 -15.29
C TRP A 247 -11.07 21.36 -15.01
N LYS A 248 -12.01 20.94 -15.87
CA LYS A 248 -13.44 21.24 -15.72
C LYS A 248 -13.97 20.75 -14.36
N GLU A 249 -13.61 19.55 -13.96
CA GLU A 249 -14.05 18.96 -12.68
C GLU A 249 -13.38 19.66 -11.49
N TYR A 250 -12.11 20.04 -11.60
CA TYR A 250 -11.45 20.85 -10.56
C TYR A 250 -12.03 22.25 -10.41
N ARG A 251 -12.49 22.86 -11.51
CA ARG A 251 -13.21 24.13 -11.48
C ARG A 251 -14.58 23.97 -10.82
N ASP A 252 -15.36 22.98 -11.25
CA ASP A 252 -16.75 22.81 -10.83
C ASP A 252 -16.89 22.13 -9.44
N GLY A 253 -15.86 21.42 -8.98
CA GLY A 253 -15.88 20.60 -7.77
C GLY A 253 -16.31 19.15 -8.06
N PHE A 254 -15.91 18.22 -7.20
CA PHE A 254 -16.27 16.80 -7.31
C PHE A 254 -16.20 16.07 -5.96
N GLY A 255 -16.78 14.87 -5.91
CA GLY A 255 -16.87 14.05 -4.71
C GLY A 255 -18.17 14.27 -3.96
N ASP A 256 -18.22 13.82 -2.72
CA ASP A 256 -19.43 13.77 -1.93
C ASP A 256 -19.13 14.04 -0.44
N TYR A 257 -19.88 14.97 0.14
CA TYR A 257 -19.76 15.35 1.55
C TYR A 257 -20.19 14.22 2.48
N ASP A 258 -21.13 13.38 2.07
CA ASP A 258 -21.73 12.33 2.91
C ASP A 258 -20.75 11.18 3.14
N ILE A 259 -19.92 10.85 2.14
CA ILE A 259 -18.79 9.91 2.28
C ILE A 259 -17.53 10.58 2.83
N GLY A 260 -17.52 11.91 2.93
CA GLY A 260 -16.43 12.70 3.49
C GLY A 260 -15.21 12.89 2.56
N GLU A 261 -15.33 12.63 1.26
CA GLU A 261 -14.27 12.83 0.28
C GLU A 261 -14.74 13.71 -0.86
N PHE A 262 -14.12 14.89 -1.00
CA PHE A 262 -14.52 15.86 -2.01
C PHE A 262 -13.43 16.91 -2.28
N TYR A 263 -13.67 17.66 -3.35
CA TYR A 263 -13.01 18.89 -3.73
C TYR A 263 -14.10 19.94 -4.04
N LEU A 264 -14.06 21.09 -3.36
CA LEU A 264 -15.13 22.10 -3.40
C LEU A 264 -15.31 22.76 -4.77
N GLY A 265 -14.23 22.88 -5.54
CA GLY A 265 -14.17 23.67 -6.78
C GLY A 265 -13.28 24.91 -6.61
N ASN A 266 -12.72 25.40 -7.72
CA ASN A 266 -11.85 26.59 -7.77
C ASN A 266 -12.63 27.88 -7.98
#